data_AF-A0A820MBK5-F1
#
_entry.id   AF-A0A820MBK5-F1
#
_cell.length_a   1.000
_cell.length_b   1.000
_cell.length_c   1.000
_cell.angle_alpha   90.00
_cell.angle_beta   90.00
_cell.angle_gamma   90.00
#
_symmetry.space_group_name_H-M   'P 1'
#
loop_
_entity.id
_entity.type
_entity.pdbx_description
1 polymer ?
#
loop_
_entity_poly.entity_id
_entity_poly.type
_entity_poly.pdbx_seq_one_letter_code
_entity_poly.pdbx_strand_id
1 'polypeptide(L)'
;MIPISLVEKMFEVNVQSLFSTSTNSKGNRSNLSGSKITVIRKALPFVPAYSITTHKAQDQTMSKVVVDLRLPPGREEIASRYVPSGRVKSHHDVAILRDYPFSALQVKPSKAQRAELDRLDRLNEVALDIYIVLGNNNC
;
A
#
# COMPACT_ATOMS: atom_id res chain seq x y z
N MET A 1 34.47 4.38 15.31
CA MET A 1 33.37 5.13 14.66
C MET A 1 33.14 4.48 13.30
N ILE A 2 31.95 3.96 13.00
CA ILE A 2 31.68 3.31 11.71
C ILE A 2 31.23 4.39 10.72
N PRO A 3 31.95 4.63 9.61
CA PRO A 3 31.51 5.60 8.62
C PRO A 3 30.25 5.09 7.92
N ILE A 4 29.20 5.91 7.89
CA ILE A 4 27.96 5.60 7.17
C ILE A 4 28.00 6.35 5.84
N SER A 5 28.02 5.60 4.74
CA SER A 5 28.05 6.16 3.39
C SER A 5 26.72 6.83 3.05
N LEU A 6 26.80 7.98 2.37
CA LEU A 6 25.64 8.64 1.79
C LEU A 6 25.07 7.78 0.66
N VAL A 7 23.74 7.73 0.58
CA VAL A 7 23.04 7.06 -0.52
C VAL A 7 22.61 8.11 -1.53
N GLU A 8 22.92 7.85 -2.81
CA GLU A 8 22.47 8.64 -3.93
C GLU A 8 21.26 7.97 -4.60
N LYS A 9 20.18 8.73 -4.77
CA LYS A 9 18.98 8.26 -5.47
C LYS A 9 18.59 9.24 -6.56
N MET A 10 18.48 8.74 -7.78
CA MET A 10 18.08 9.49 -8.96
C MET A 10 16.58 9.36 -9.20
N PHE A 11 15.94 10.48 -9.52
CA PHE A 11 14.53 10.57 -9.84
C PHE A 11 14.36 11.29 -11.17
N GLU A 12 13.65 10.69 -12.11
CA GLU A 12 13.26 11.33 -13.37
C GLU A 12 11.86 11.92 -13.19
N VAL A 13 11.72 13.22 -13.40
CA VAL A 13 10.48 13.97 -13.17
C VAL A 13 10.07 14.66 -14.45
N ASN A 14 8.85 14.38 -14.92
CA ASN A 14 8.24 15.14 -16.00
C ASN A 14 7.65 16.43 -15.42
N VAL A 15 8.18 17.57 -15.84
CA VAL A 15 7.75 18.88 -15.32
C VAL A 15 6.30 19.19 -15.70
N GLN A 16 5.84 18.72 -16.87
CA GLN A 16 4.48 18.94 -17.35
C GLN A 16 3.43 18.26 -16.46
N SER A 17 3.76 17.11 -15.84
CA SER A 17 2.84 16.42 -14.94
C SER A 17 2.75 17.05 -13.55
N LEU A 18 3.66 17.97 -13.20
CA LEU A 18 3.59 18.70 -11.93
C LEU A 18 2.60 19.88 -11.99
N PHE A 19 2.39 20.44 -13.18
CA PHE A 19 1.55 21.64 -13.38
C PHE A 19 0.18 21.35 -14.03
N SER A 20 -0.13 20.08 -14.35
CA SER A 20 -1.38 19.71 -15.03
C SER A 20 -2.63 19.74 -14.14
N THR A 21 -2.50 20.01 -12.84
CA THR A 21 -3.62 20.16 -11.91
C THR A 21 -3.91 21.64 -11.61
N SER A 22 -4.36 22.40 -12.61
CA SER A 22 -5.18 23.61 -12.38
C SER A 22 -5.95 24.02 -13.63
N THR A 23 -7.26 23.80 -13.59
CA THR A 23 -8.36 24.65 -14.12
C THR A 23 -8.35 25.15 -15.58
N ASN A 24 -9.51 25.00 -16.21
CA ASN A 24 -10.00 25.72 -17.39
C ASN A 24 -9.56 27.20 -17.46
N SER A 25 -8.40 27.45 -18.06
CA SER A 25 -7.91 28.81 -18.32
C SER A 25 -7.32 28.82 -19.72
N LYS A 26 -8.00 29.49 -20.65
CA LYS A 26 -7.46 29.84 -21.98
C LYS A 26 -6.34 30.87 -21.76
N GLY A 27 -5.15 30.40 -21.39
CA GLY A 27 -3.93 31.19 -21.32
C GLY A 27 -2.89 30.59 -22.26
N ASN A 28 -2.20 31.46 -23.01
CA ASN A 28 -1.24 31.10 -24.05
C ASN A 28 -0.29 29.98 -23.62
N ARG A 29 -0.42 28.82 -24.29
CA ARG A 29 0.53 27.71 -24.22
C ARG A 29 1.83 28.16 -24.89
N SER A 30 2.69 28.86 -24.17
CA SER A 30 4.10 28.95 -24.55
C SER A 30 4.68 27.53 -24.53
N ASN A 31 5.41 27.18 -25.58
CA ASN A 31 6.04 25.88 -25.81
C ASN A 31 7.01 25.50 -24.66
N LEU A 32 6.48 24.99 -23.54
CA LEU A 32 7.27 24.21 -22.59
C LEU A 32 7.38 22.80 -23.18
N SER A 33 8.28 22.68 -24.16
CA SER A 33 8.74 21.39 -24.68
C SER A 33 9.04 20.46 -23.50
N GLY A 34 8.56 19.22 -23.57
CA GLY A 34 8.51 18.24 -22.48
C GLY A 34 9.85 17.98 -21.81
N SER A 35 10.23 18.87 -20.90
CA SER A 35 11.50 18.83 -20.20
C SER A 35 11.38 17.86 -19.04
N LYS A 36 11.87 16.65 -19.26
CA LYS A 36 12.19 15.71 -18.18
C LYS A 36 13.38 16.29 -17.42
N ILE A 37 13.23 16.46 -16.12
CA ILE A 37 14.33 16.87 -15.22
C ILE A 37 14.76 15.65 -14.42
N THR A 38 16.07 15.47 -14.33
CA THR A 38 16.68 14.46 -13.46
C THR A 38 17.10 15.11 -12.16
N VAL A 39 16.58 14.61 -11.04
CA VAL A 39 16.90 15.08 -9.68
C VAL A 39 17.70 13.99 -8.95
N ILE A 40 18.88 14.33 -8.46
CA ILE A 40 19.70 13.43 -7.65
C ILE A 40 19.62 13.88 -6.20
N ARG A 41 19.22 12.97 -5.31
CA ARG A 41 19.21 13.18 -3.86
C ARG A 41 20.35 12.41 -3.22
N LYS A 42 21.25 13.12 -2.53
CA LYS A 42 22.27 12.52 -1.65
C LYS A 42 21.84 12.70 -0.21
N ALA A 43 21.61 11.61 0.52
CA ALA A 43 21.15 11.66 1.90
C ALA A 43 21.67 10.47 2.70
N LEU A 44 21.69 10.60 4.03
CA LEU A 44 21.86 9.44 4.89
C LEU A 44 20.67 8.49 4.71
N PRO A 45 20.88 7.16 4.70
CA PRO A 45 19.81 6.18 4.52
C PRO A 45 18.96 5.99 5.78
N PHE A 46 18.61 7.08 6.47
CA PHE A 46 17.78 7.08 7.66
C PHE A 46 16.47 7.81 7.40
N VAL A 47 15.38 7.24 7.91
CA VAL A 47 14.07 7.87 7.95
C VAL A 47 13.57 7.71 9.38
N PRO A 48 13.00 8.76 10.00
CA PRO A 48 12.32 8.60 11.29
C PRO A 48 11.26 7.50 11.18
N ALA A 49 11.34 6.48 12.04
CA ALA A 49 10.48 5.30 11.97
C ALA A 49 9.32 5.32 12.98
N TYR A 50 9.13 6.44 13.71
CA TYR A 50 8.07 6.57 14.70
C TYR A 50 6.66 6.52 14.10
N SER A 51 6.52 6.91 12.83
CA SER A 51 5.27 6.82 12.08
C SER A 51 5.57 6.37 10.66
N ILE A 52 4.88 5.34 10.20
CA ILE A 52 5.02 4.79 8.85
C ILE A 52 3.67 4.80 8.15
N THR A 53 3.70 4.97 6.83
CA THR A 53 2.49 4.86 6.03
C THR A 53 2.05 3.40 5.94
N THR A 54 0.76 3.19 5.74
CA THR A 54 0.15 1.86 5.59
C THR A 54 0.82 1.03 4.50
N HIS A 55 1.13 1.65 3.35
CA HIS A 55 1.90 1.08 2.25
C HIS A 55 3.33 0.67 2.66
N LYS A 56 4.03 1.44 3.49
CA LYS A 56 5.37 1.08 3.98
C LYS A 56 5.36 0.02 5.08
N ALA A 57 4.27 -0.04 5.85
CA ALA A 57 4.06 -1.05 6.88
C ALA A 57 3.69 -2.42 6.30
N GLN A 58 3.42 -2.51 4.99
CA GLN A 58 3.15 -3.78 4.34
C GLN A 58 4.34 -4.72 4.53
N ASP A 59 4.01 -5.98 4.83
CA ASP A 59 4.95 -7.08 5.08
C ASP A 59 5.83 -6.93 6.34
N GLN A 60 5.46 -6.02 7.25
CA GLN A 60 6.08 -5.90 8.57
C GLN A 60 5.16 -6.51 9.64
N THR A 61 5.74 -7.25 10.58
CA THR A 61 5.05 -7.64 11.82
C THR A 61 5.48 -6.69 12.92
N MET A 62 4.52 -6.01 13.54
CA MET A 62 4.76 -5.03 14.60
C MET A 62 4.20 -5.56 15.92
N SER A 63 4.93 -5.36 17.02
CA SER A 63 4.51 -5.86 18.34
C SER A 63 3.32 -5.07 18.89
N LYS A 64 3.30 -3.75 18.69
CA LYS A 64 2.21 -2.83 19.10
C LYS A 64 2.09 -1.71 18.08
N VAL A 65 0.87 -1.29 17.77
CA VAL A 65 0.63 -0.25 16.76
C VAL A 65 -0.51 0.69 17.17
N VAL A 66 -0.35 1.96 16.86
CA VAL A 66 -1.44 2.94 16.87
C VAL A 66 -1.81 3.25 15.43
N VAL A 67 -3.07 3.03 15.04
CA VAL A 67 -3.53 3.17 13.66
C VAL A 67 -4.52 4.32 13.56
N ASP A 68 -4.29 5.20 12.59
CA ASP A 68 -5.25 6.23 12.20
C ASP A 68 -6.02 5.76 10.97
N LEU A 69 -7.29 5.39 11.17
CA LEU A 69 -8.17 4.88 10.12
C LEU A 69 -8.97 5.99 9.40
N ARG A 70 -8.85 7.24 9.86
CA ARG A 70 -9.52 8.38 9.25
C ARG A 70 -8.70 8.93 8.09
N LEU A 71 -8.92 8.35 6.90
CA LEU A 71 -8.26 8.74 5.66
C LEU A 71 -8.69 10.15 5.22
N PRO A 72 -7.79 10.93 4.59
CA PRO A 72 -8.14 12.21 4.00
C PRO A 72 -9.13 12.04 2.83
N PRO A 73 -9.99 13.04 2.56
CA PRO A 73 -10.97 12.98 1.48
C PRO A 73 -10.30 12.74 0.12
N GLY A 74 -10.88 11.86 -0.70
CA GLY A 74 -10.38 11.51 -2.03
C GLY A 74 -9.44 10.30 -2.09
N ARG A 75 -9.04 9.71 -0.95
CA ARG A 75 -8.29 8.45 -0.90
C ARG A 75 -9.04 7.40 -0.08
N GLU A 76 -9.87 6.60 -0.76
CA GLU A 76 -10.51 5.43 -0.16
C GLU A 76 -9.92 4.15 -0.74
N GLU A 77 -8.79 3.74 -0.17
CA GLU A 77 -8.22 2.43 -0.48
C GLU A 77 -8.45 1.51 0.72
N ILE A 78 -9.21 0.43 0.52
CA ILE A 78 -9.56 -0.57 1.53
C ILE A 78 -8.30 -1.12 2.21
N ALA A 79 -7.26 -1.35 1.40
CA ALA A 79 -5.97 -1.82 1.85
C ALA A 79 -5.40 -0.91 2.94
N SER A 80 -5.60 0.41 2.85
CA SER A 80 -5.10 1.35 3.86
C SER A 80 -5.76 1.18 5.24
N ARG A 81 -6.90 0.50 5.35
CA ARG A 81 -7.56 0.23 6.64
C ARG A 81 -7.30 -1.18 7.16
N TYR A 82 -7.30 -2.17 6.26
CA TYR A 82 -7.09 -3.58 6.63
C TYR A 82 -5.62 -3.94 6.82
N VAL A 83 -4.72 -3.36 6.03
CA VAL A 83 -3.27 -3.66 6.09
C VAL A 83 -2.70 -3.38 7.47
N PRO A 84 -2.95 -2.23 8.12
CA PRO A 84 -2.39 -1.94 9.44
C PRO A 84 -2.92 -2.85 10.55
N SER A 85 -4.21 -3.20 10.52
CA SER A 85 -4.81 -4.10 11.52
C SER A 85 -4.26 -5.52 11.44
N GLY A 86 -3.81 -5.96 10.26
CA GLY A 86 -3.18 -7.28 10.07
C GLY A 86 -1.70 -7.35 10.43
N ARG A 87 -1.06 -6.25 10.86
CA ARG A 87 0.39 -6.24 11.21
C ARG A 87 0.68 -6.66 12.64
N VAL A 88 -0.34 -6.82 13.47
CA VAL A 88 -0.25 -7.26 14.86
C VAL A 88 -0.74 -8.69 15.02
N LYS A 89 -0.28 -9.36 16.08
CA LYS A 89 -0.71 -10.73 16.40
C LYS A 89 -1.98 -10.78 17.26
N SER A 90 -2.24 -9.72 18.03
CA SER A 90 -3.34 -9.66 18.99
C SER A 90 -4.07 -8.32 18.89
N HIS A 91 -5.38 -8.34 19.11
CA HIS A 91 -6.20 -7.12 19.12
C HIS A 91 -5.83 -6.18 20.27
N HIS A 92 -5.31 -6.70 21.39
CA HIS A 92 -4.85 -5.88 22.53
C HIS A 92 -3.61 -5.04 22.20
N ASP A 93 -2.92 -5.36 21.11
CA ASP A 93 -1.73 -4.65 20.66
C ASP A 93 -2.03 -3.56 19.62
N VAL A 94 -3.32 -3.31 19.34
CA VAL A 94 -3.79 -2.26 18.42
C VAL A 94 -4.55 -1.20 19.19
N ALA A 95 -4.17 0.06 18.99
CA ALA A 95 -4.97 1.20 19.38
C ALA A 95 -5.46 1.96 18.13
N ILE A 96 -6.74 2.28 18.07
CA ILE A 96 -7.31 3.14 17.05
C ILE A 96 -7.21 4.58 17.55
N LEU A 97 -6.56 5.46 16.76
CA LEU A 97 -6.30 6.84 17.18
C LEU A 97 -7.58 7.68 17.30
N ARG A 98 -8.56 7.45 16.43
CA ARG A 98 -9.79 8.25 16.32
C ARG A 98 -10.96 7.39 15.86
N ASP A 99 -12.17 7.77 16.27
CA ASP A 99 -13.40 7.13 15.79
C ASP A 99 -13.53 7.24 14.27
N TYR A 100 -14.06 6.17 13.67
CA TYR A 100 -14.32 6.06 12.24
C TYR A 100 -15.63 5.30 12.00
N PRO A 101 -16.37 5.60 10.91
CA PRO A 101 -17.62 4.91 10.63
C PRO A 101 -17.34 3.46 10.23
N PHE A 102 -18.12 2.50 10.75
CA PHE A 102 -17.94 1.08 10.43
C PHE A 102 -18.07 0.78 8.93
N SER A 103 -18.86 1.57 8.20
CA SER A 103 -18.97 1.52 6.74
C SER A 103 -17.61 1.68 6.02
N ALA A 104 -16.63 2.31 6.66
CA ALA A 104 -15.27 2.44 6.15
C ALA A 104 -14.53 1.09 6.03
N LEU A 105 -14.92 0.07 6.81
CA LEU A 105 -14.37 -1.29 6.69
C LEU A 105 -15.18 -2.16 5.73
N GLN A 106 -16.44 -1.80 5.49
CA GLN A 106 -17.36 -2.57 4.67
C GLN A 106 -17.26 -2.18 3.20
N VAL A 107 -16.13 -2.49 2.58
CA VAL A 107 -15.97 -2.25 1.15
C VAL A 107 -16.16 -3.54 0.37
N LYS A 108 -17.12 -3.51 -0.56
CA LYS A 108 -17.42 -4.67 -1.40
C LYS A 108 -16.27 -4.92 -2.37
N PRO A 109 -15.74 -6.16 -2.45
CA PRO A 109 -14.71 -6.48 -3.43
C PRO A 109 -15.23 -6.27 -4.85
N SER A 110 -14.34 -5.82 -5.73
CA SER A 110 -14.66 -5.59 -7.14
C SER A 110 -15.12 -6.88 -7.81
N LYS A 111 -15.76 -6.78 -8.99
CA LYS A 111 -16.18 -7.97 -9.74
C LYS A 111 -14.99 -8.88 -10.08
N ALA A 112 -13.85 -8.29 -10.43
CA ALA A 112 -12.63 -9.02 -10.72
C ALA A 112 -12.06 -9.72 -9.47
N GLN A 113 -12.04 -9.05 -8.32
CA GLN A 113 -11.59 -9.64 -7.06
C GLN A 113 -12.48 -10.81 -6.63
N ARG A 114 -13.81 -10.68 -6.79
CA ARG A 114 -14.75 -11.77 -6.50
C ARG A 114 -14.53 -12.99 -7.42
N ALA A 115 -14.38 -12.75 -8.72
CA ALA A 115 -14.09 -13.83 -9.66
C ALA A 115 -12.79 -14.57 -9.33
N GLU A 116 -11.77 -13.86 -8.84
CA GLU A 116 -10.52 -14.46 -8.39
C GLU A 116 -10.70 -15.25 -7.09
N LEU A 117 -11.45 -14.73 -6.10
CA LEU A 117 -11.79 -15.49 -4.89
C LEU A 117 -12.51 -16.80 -5.24
N ASP A 118 -13.53 -16.75 -6.10
CA ASP A 118 -14.25 -17.94 -6.55
C ASP A 118 -13.32 -18.94 -7.26
N ARG A 119 -12.32 -18.45 -8.00
CA ARG A 119 -11.33 -19.29 -8.68
C ARG A 119 -10.39 -19.96 -7.66
N LEU A 120 -9.96 -19.23 -6.62
CA LEU A 120 -9.12 -19.76 -5.55
C LEU A 120 -9.86 -20.81 -4.73
N ASP A 121 -11.14 -20.60 -4.43
CA ASP A 121 -11.97 -21.58 -3.72
C ASP A 121 -12.08 -22.88 -4.51
N ARG A 122 -12.39 -22.79 -5.81
CA ARG A 122 -12.41 -23.98 -6.70
C ARG A 122 -11.07 -24.71 -6.74
N LEU A 123 -9.96 -23.96 -6.74
CA LEU A 123 -8.62 -24.55 -6.76
C LEU A 123 -8.30 -25.26 -5.44
N ASN A 124 -8.77 -24.72 -4.31
CA ASN A 124 -8.59 -25.31 -3.00
C ASN A 124 -9.29 -26.67 -2.87
N GLU A 125 -10.53 -26.78 -3.35
CA GLU A 125 -11.27 -28.05 -3.36
C GLU A 125 -10.52 -29.13 -4.16
N VAL A 126 -10.05 -28.81 -5.37
CA VAL A 126 -9.29 -29.74 -6.21
C VAL A 126 -7.97 -30.16 -5.54
N ALA A 127 -7.27 -29.21 -4.91
CA ALA A 127 -6.02 -29.49 -4.23
C ALA A 127 -6.22 -30.43 -3.02
N LEU A 128 -7.31 -30.26 -2.27
CA LEU A 128 -7.68 -31.11 -1.14
C LEU A 128 -8.02 -32.54 -1.60
N ASP A 129 -8.80 -32.68 -2.68
CA ASP A 129 -9.13 -33.99 -3.26
C ASP A 129 -7.86 -34.75 -3.68
N ILE A 130 -6.92 -34.07 -4.36
CA ILE A 130 -5.64 -34.67 -4.75
C ILE A 130 -4.84 -35.08 -3.51
N TYR A 131 -4.77 -34.23 -2.48
CA TYR A 131 -4.02 -34.52 -1.26
C TYR A 131 -4.58 -35.76 -0.53
N ILE A 132 -5.91 -35.90 -0.45
CA ILE A 132 -6.57 -37.05 0.17
C ILE A 132 -6.30 -38.33 -0.63
N VAL A 133 -6.40 -38.27 -1.97
CA VAL A 133 -6.14 -39.43 -2.84
C VAL A 133 -4.68 -39.88 -2.75
N LEU A 134 -3.72 -38.95 -2.75
CA LEU A 134 -2.30 -39.28 -2.61
C LEU A 134 -1.94 -39.75 -1.20
N GLY A 135 -2.60 -39.23 -0.15
CA GLY A 135 -2.44 -39.69 1.22
C GLY A 135 -2.92 -41.12 1.42
N ASN A 136 -4.03 -41.50 0.78
CA ASN A 136 -4.62 -42.84 0.88
C ASN A 136 -3.91 -43.92 0.04
N ASN A 137 -3.10 -43.54 -0.96
CA ASN A 137 -2.34 -44.46 -1.81
C ASN A 137 -0.92 -44.77 -1.29
N ASN A 138 -0.53 -44.21 -0.13
CA ASN A 138 0.77 -44.42 0.50
C ASN A 138 0.67 -45.24 1.83
N CYS A 139 -0.36 -46.07 1.97
CA CYS A 139 -0.53 -47.04 3.06
C CYS A 139 -0.62 -48.46 2.50
#